data_AF-A0A399SKL2-F1
#
_entry.id   AF-A0A399SKL2-F1
#
_cell.length_a   1.000
_cell.length_b   1.000
_cell.length_c   1.000
_cell.angle_alpha   90.00
_cell.angle_beta   90.00
_cell.angle_gamma   90.00
#
_symmetry.space_group_name_H-M   'P 1'
#
loop_
_entity.id
_entity.type
_entity.pdbx_description
1 polymer ?
#
loop_
_entity_poly.entity_id
_entity_poly.type
_entity_poly.pdbx_seq_one_letter_code
_entity_poly.pdbx_strand_id
1 'polypeptide(L)' 'RRVCVVAGASKVRSVRGALAAGLVTDVVLDEGTARALLA' A
#
# COMPACT_ATOMS: atom_id res chain seq x y z
N ARG A 1 11.42 -1.11 -13.46
CA ARG A 1 10.94 -1.36 -12.07
C ARG A 1 9.56 -0.72 -11.94
N ARG A 2 8.55 -1.42 -11.38
CA ARG A 2 7.19 -0.86 -11.19
C ARG A 2 7.05 -0.45 -9.73
N VAL A 3 6.54 0.74 -9.45
CA VAL A 3 6.37 1.25 -8.09
C VAL A 3 4.92 1.71 -7.92
N CYS A 4 4.27 1.25 -6.85
CA CYS A 4 2.92 1.64 -6.49
C CYS A 4 2.98 2.83 -5.52
N VAL A 5 2.42 3.98 -5.92
CA VAL A 5 2.39 5.20 -5.10
C VAL A 5 0.95 5.42 -4.64
N VAL A 6 0.72 5.41 -3.33
CA VAL A 6 -0.62 5.49 -2.75
C VAL A 6 -0.61 6.39 -1.52
N ALA A 7 -1.64 7.23 -1.41
CA ALA A 7 -1.90 8.01 -0.21
C ALA A 7 -3.38 7.96 0.19
N GLY A 8 -3.61 8.05 1.50
CA GLY A 8 -4.91 7.97 2.17
C GLY A 8 -5.26 6.58 2.73
N ALA A 9 -5.63 6.54 4.01
CA ALA A 9 -5.98 5.31 4.73
C ALA A 9 -7.16 4.52 4.12
N SER A 10 -8.06 5.18 3.39
CA SER A 10 -9.18 4.52 2.70
C SER A 10 -8.76 3.48 1.65
N LYS A 11 -7.49 3.52 1.20
CA LYS A 11 -6.94 2.61 0.18
C LYS A 11 -6.19 1.41 0.76
N VAL A 12 -6.02 1.33 2.08
CA VAL A 12 -5.24 0.28 2.76
C VAL A 12 -5.74 -1.12 2.40
N ARG A 13 -7.06 -1.32 2.31
CA ARG A 13 -7.64 -2.63 1.94
C ARG A 13 -7.18 -3.07 0.56
N SER A 14 -7.17 -2.17 -0.42
CA SER A 14 -6.72 -2.47 -1.78
C SER A 14 -5.23 -2.75 -1.83
N VAL A 15 -4.42 -1.98 -1.08
CA VAL A 15 -2.96 -2.19 -1.00
C VAL A 15 -2.62 -3.55 -0.40
N ARG A 16 -3.30 -3.96 0.70
CA ARG A 16 -3.10 -5.31 1.28
C ARG A 16 -3.40 -6.41 0.27
N GLY A 17 -4.51 -6.31 -0.46
CA GLY A 17 -4.86 -7.29 -1.49
C GLY A 17 -3.81 -7.36 -2.60
N ALA A 18 -3.33 -6.21 -3.09
CA ALA A 18 -2.31 -6.16 -4.14
C ALA A 18 -0.97 -6.75 -3.70
N LEU A 19 -0.54 -6.48 -2.45
CA LEU A 19 0.67 -7.07 -1.86
C LEU A 19 0.52 -8.58 -1.66
N ALA A 20 -0.60 -9.03 -1.09
CA ALA A 20 -0.87 -10.45 -0.86
C ALA A 20 -0.94 -11.25 -2.17
N ALA A 21 -1.42 -10.63 -3.25
CA ALA A 21 -1.46 -11.23 -4.59
C ALA A 21 -0.14 -11.10 -5.38
N GLY A 22 0.90 -10.44 -4.83
CA GLY A 22 2.17 -10.23 -5.52
C GLY A 22 2.10 -9.30 -6.74
N LEU A 23 1.02 -8.53 -6.89
CA LEU A 23 0.82 -7.61 -8.02
C LEU A 23 1.70 -6.36 -7.89
N VAL A 24 2.03 -5.98 -6.66
CA VAL A 24 2.94 -4.90 -6.33
C VAL A 24 3.98 -5.41 -5.33
N THR A 25 5.23 -5.00 -5.53
CA THR A 25 6.37 -5.40 -4.69
C THR A 25 7.09 -4.20 -4.07
N ASP A 26 6.94 -3.03 -4.69
CA ASP A 26 7.58 -1.79 -4.26
C ASP A 26 6.50 -0.72 -4.08
N VAL A 27 6.41 -0.14 -2.87
CA VAL A 27 5.38 0.83 -2.49
C VAL A 27 5.99 2.11 -1.90
N VAL A 28 5.37 3.25 -2.21
CA VAL A 28 5.63 4.53 -1.53
C VAL A 28 4.30 5.01 -0.94
N LEU A 29 4.31 5.28 0.36
CA LEU A 29 3.13 5.62 1.16
C LEU A 29 3.36 6.91 1.95
N ASP A 30 2.30 7.67 2.20
CA ASP A 30 2.31 8.67 3.27
C ASP A 30 2.31 7.99 4.66
N GLU A 31 2.72 8.73 5.70
CA GLU A 31 2.83 8.19 7.06
C GLU A 31 1.51 7.59 7.58
N GLY A 32 0.38 8.27 7.36
CA GLY A 32 -0.92 7.81 7.85
C GLY A 32 -1.34 6.49 7.21
N THR A 33 -1.14 6.37 5.90
CA THR A 33 -1.38 5.12 5.17
C THR A 33 -0.43 4.01 5.62
N ALA A 34 0.85 4.32 5.85
CA ALA A 34 1.83 3.35 6.33
C ALA A 34 1.47 2.81 7.73
N ARG A 35 1.10 3.67 8.68
CA ARG A 35 0.64 3.25 10.01
C ARG A 35 -0.62 2.39 9.93
N ALA A 36 -1.60 2.81 9.13
CA ALA A 36 -2.84 2.05 8.95
C ALA A 36 -2.63 0.70 8.22
N LEU A 37 -1.54 0.54 7.46
CA LEU A 37 -1.16 -0.71 6.81
C LEU A 37 -0.49 -1.69 7.79
N LEU A 38 0.21 -1.19 8.82
CA LEU A 38 0.92 -1.99 9.81
C LEU A 38 0.07 -2.39 11.02
N ALA A 39 -1.01 -1.66 11.30
CA ALA A 39 -2.04 -2.06 12.27
C ALA A 39 -2.81 -3.30 11.77
#